data_AF-A0A8I7B9A3-F1
#
_entry.id   AF-A0A8I7B9A3-F1
#
_cell.length_a   1.000
_cell.length_b   1.000
_cell.length_c   1.000
_cell.angle_alpha   90.00
_cell.angle_beta   90.00
_cell.angle_gamma   90.00
#
_symmetry.space_group_name_H-M   'P 1'
#
loop_
_entity.id
_entity.type
_entity.pdbx_description
1 polymer ?
#
loop_
_entity_poly.entity_id
_entity_poly.type
_entity_poly.pdbx_seq_one_letter_code
_entity_poly.pdbx_strand_id
1 'polypeptide(L)'
;MATLGGAHELLKMVVHARAGGTIEIMGLMQGKFQGDSIIIMDAFTLPVEGIETRVNAEADAYEYMVKYSTINKQARRLENVVGWYHSHPGYGCWLSGIDVSTQMLNQ
;
A
#
# COMPACT_ATOMS: atom_id res chain seq x y z
N MET A 1 -5.44 -5.59 -16.01
CA MET A 1 -6.69 -5.88 -15.26
C MET A 1 -6.32 -6.82 -14.14
N ALA A 2 -6.27 -6.36 -12.88
CA ALA A 2 -5.79 -7.17 -11.76
C ALA A 2 -6.79 -8.30 -11.46
N THR A 3 -6.41 -9.56 -11.70
CA THR A 3 -7.20 -10.72 -11.27
C THR A 3 -7.01 -10.90 -9.77
N LEU A 4 -8.09 -10.70 -9.01
CA LEU A 4 -8.13 -10.80 -7.56
C LEU A 4 -7.83 -12.24 -7.10
N GLY A 5 -6.74 -12.37 -6.34
CA GLY A 5 -6.39 -13.54 -5.56
C GLY A 5 -7.21 -13.71 -4.28
N GLY A 6 -8.15 -12.80 -3.99
CA GLY A 6 -9.44 -13.15 -3.38
C GLY A 6 -9.84 -12.37 -2.14
N ALA A 7 -10.58 -11.26 -2.31
CA ALA A 7 -11.44 -10.51 -1.35
C ALA A 7 -10.84 -10.08 0.01
N HIS A 8 -9.87 -10.80 0.55
CA HIS A 8 -9.27 -10.66 1.87
C HIS A 8 -8.29 -9.49 1.90
N GLU A 9 -7.46 -9.37 0.87
CA GLU A 9 -6.56 -8.23 0.63
C GLU A 9 -7.36 -6.93 0.50
N LEU A 10 -8.46 -6.97 -0.25
CA LEU A 10 -9.35 -5.82 -0.39
C LEU A 10 -10.01 -5.46 0.95
N LEU A 11 -10.50 -6.46 1.68
CA LEU A 11 -11.09 -6.25 3.00
C LEU A 11 -10.10 -5.60 3.97
N LYS A 12 -8.83 -6.04 3.98
CA LYS A 12 -7.78 -5.41 4.80
C LYS A 12 -7.61 -3.93 4.48
N MET A 13 -7.51 -3.58 3.20
CA MET A 13 -7.37 -2.18 2.76
C MET A 13 -8.59 -1.34 3.14
N VAL A 14 -9.80 -1.86 2.93
CA VAL A 14 -11.05 -1.15 3.26
C VAL A 14 -11.23 -0.98 4.77
N VAL A 15 -10.93 -2.01 5.57
CA VAL A 15 -10.98 -1.93 7.04
C VAL A 15 -9.97 -0.92 7.54
N HIS A 16 -8.76 -0.89 6.98
CA HIS A 16 -7.74 0.08 7.34
C HIS A 16 -8.17 1.51 7.00
N ALA A 17 -8.65 1.75 5.77
CA ALA A 17 -9.16 3.05 5.36
C ALA A 17 -10.32 3.53 6.25
N ARG A 18 -11.23 2.61 6.64
CA ARG A 18 -12.31 2.92 7.57
C ARG A 18 -11.80 3.25 8.97
N ALA A 19 -10.77 2.56 9.46
CA ALA A 19 -10.18 2.81 10.77
C ALA A 19 -9.48 4.18 10.84
N GLY A 20 -8.95 4.69 9.73
CA GLY A 20 -8.37 6.03 9.62
C GLY A 20 -9.36 7.18 9.78
N GLY A 21 -10.67 6.92 9.66
CA GLY A 21 -11.71 7.94 9.82
C GLY A 21 -11.58 9.05 8.79
N THR A 22 -11.20 10.24 9.25
CA THR A 22 -11.00 11.44 8.40
C THR A 22 -9.53 11.70 8.06
N ILE A 23 -8.61 10.84 8.49
CA ILE A 23 -7.18 10.96 8.26
C ILE A 23 -6.78 10.04 7.11
N GLU A 24 -5.84 10.49 6.27
CA GLU A 24 -5.29 9.67 5.21
C GLU A 24 -4.39 8.58 5.79
N ILE A 25 -4.61 7.33 5.38
CA ILE A 25 -3.76 6.20 5.72
C ILE A 25 -2.97 5.74 4.52
N MET A 26 -1.91 4.97 4.74
CA MET A 26 -1.13 4.34 3.68
C MET A 26 -0.73 2.92 4.07
N GLY A 27 -0.55 2.08 3.05
CA GLY A 27 0.01 0.76 3.20
C GLY A 27 0.61 0.23 1.91
N LEU A 28 0.99 -1.04 1.93
CA LEU A 28 1.69 -1.69 0.84
C LEU A 28 0.95 -2.94 0.39
N MET A 29 1.09 -3.24 -0.90
CA MET A 29 0.50 -4.40 -1.57
C MET A 29 1.60 -5.41 -1.91
N GLN A 30 1.36 -6.68 -1.59
CA GLN A 30 2.23 -7.78 -1.97
C GLN A 30 1.59 -8.65 -3.02
N GLY A 31 2.40 -9.19 -3.92
CA GLY A 31 1.91 -10.08 -4.93
C GLY A 31 2.93 -10.36 -6.01
N LYS A 32 2.44 -10.49 -7.24
CA LYS A 32 3.25 -10.86 -8.40
C LYS A 32 2.74 -10.20 -9.67
N PHE A 33 3.65 -10.11 -10.65
CA PHE A 33 3.32 -9.75 -12.02
C PHE A 33 3.00 -11.02 -12.81
N GLN A 34 1.93 -10.98 -13.60
CA GLN A 34 1.55 -12.03 -14.55
C GLN A 34 1.19 -11.38 -15.88
N GLY A 35 2.15 -11.33 -16.80
CA GLY A 35 2.04 -10.51 -18.01
C GLY A 35 1.83 -9.04 -17.65
N ASP A 36 0.83 -8.41 -18.27
CA ASP A 36 0.45 -7.01 -18.02
C ASP A 36 -0.49 -6.84 -16.81
N SER A 37 -0.61 -7.88 -15.97
CA SER A 37 -1.48 -7.87 -14.79
C SER A 37 -0.66 -7.94 -13.51
N ILE A 38 -0.99 -7.06 -12.58
CA ILE A 38 -0.52 -7.13 -11.19
C ILE A 38 -1.56 -7.92 -10.41
N ILE A 39 -1.14 -9.00 -9.76
CA ILE A 39 -1.98 -9.80 -8.88
C ILE A 39 -1.61 -9.45 -7.46
N ILE A 40 -2.53 -8.79 -6.76
CA ILE A 40 -2.40 -8.49 -5.34
C ILE A 40 -2.85 -9.73 -4.56
N MET A 41 -1.96 -10.23 -3.71
CA MET A 41 -2.17 -11.43 -2.89
C MET A 41 -2.26 -11.10 -1.39
N ASP A 42 -1.68 -9.98 -0.96
CA ASP A 42 -1.85 -9.46 0.40
C ASP A 42 -1.70 -7.93 0.44
N ALA A 43 -2.15 -7.30 1.52
CA ALA A 43 -1.95 -5.90 1.83
C ALA A 43 -1.65 -5.71 3.32
N PHE A 44 -0.79 -4.76 3.65
CA PHE A 44 -0.41 -4.45 5.03
C PHE A 44 -0.34 -2.94 5.28
N THR A 45 -0.63 -2.56 6.52
CA THR A 45 -0.72 -1.16 6.96
C THR A 45 0.67 -0.64 7.29
N LEU A 46 0.98 0.59 6.87
CA LEU A 46 2.15 1.30 7.40
C LEU A 46 1.70 2.15 8.59
N PRO A 47 2.52 2.28 9.65
CA PRO A 47 2.21 3.10 10.82
C PRO A 47 2.44 4.59 10.50
N VAL A 48 1.80 5.09 9.46
CA VAL A 48 1.93 6.46 8.96
C VAL A 48 0.58 7.14 8.99
N GLU A 49 0.51 8.26 9.68
CA GLU A 49 -0.63 9.17 9.64
C GLU A 49 -0.34 10.21 8.56
N GLY A 50 -1.03 10.12 7.43
CA GLY A 50 -0.91 11.07 6.34
C GLY A 50 -1.66 12.35 6.69
N ILE A 51 -0.95 13.48 6.65
CA ILE A 51 -1.56 14.79 6.45
C ILE A 51 -1.21 15.18 5.03
N GLU A 52 -2.17 15.71 4.27
CA GLU A 52 -2.11 16.14 2.86
C GLU A 52 -0.87 16.97 2.45
N THR A 53 -0.06 17.44 3.42
CA THR A 53 1.09 18.34 3.25
C THR A 53 2.43 17.82 3.75
N ARG A 54 2.52 16.64 4.39
CA ARG A 54 3.80 16.13 4.92
C ARG A 54 3.98 14.64 4.66
N VAL A 55 4.55 14.32 3.51
CA VAL A 55 5.18 13.01 3.27
C VAL A 55 6.54 13.01 3.94
N ASN A 56 6.58 12.80 5.26
CA ASN A 56 7.78 12.28 5.94
C ASN A 56 7.63 10.77 6.24
N ALA A 57 6.62 10.16 5.64
CA ALA A 57 6.32 8.74 5.72
C ALA A 57 7.34 7.88 4.96
N GLU A 58 8.11 8.44 4.02
CA GLU A 58 8.98 7.66 3.14
C GLU A 58 10.06 6.91 3.93
N ALA A 59 10.79 7.58 4.83
CA ALA A 59 11.88 6.96 5.58
C ALA A 59 11.39 5.84 6.53
N ASP A 60 10.33 6.12 7.31
CA ASP A 60 9.74 5.15 8.24
C ASP A 60 9.03 4.02 7.49
N ALA A 61 8.40 4.31 6.34
CA ALA A 61 7.83 3.31 5.45
C ALA A 61 8.92 2.42 4.84
N TYR A 62 10.06 2.98 4.40
CA TYR A 62 11.17 2.21 3.85
C TYR A 62 11.79 1.29 4.91
N GLU A 63 12.01 1.78 6.14
CA GLU A 63 12.51 0.93 7.23
C GLU A 63 11.53 -0.21 7.51
N TYR A 64 10.23 0.10 7.57
CA TYR A 64 9.19 -0.88 7.74
C TYR A 64 9.15 -1.88 6.58
N MET A 65 9.33 -1.45 5.33
CA MET A 65 9.40 -2.29 4.14
C MET A 65 10.52 -3.32 4.24
N VAL A 66 11.73 -2.88 4.61
CA VAL A 66 12.90 -3.77 4.73
C VAL A 66 12.68 -4.78 5.86
N LYS A 67 12.21 -4.31 7.02
CA LYS A 67 11.90 -5.17 8.18
C LYS A 67 10.82 -6.19 7.84
N TYR A 68 9.76 -5.76 7.15
CA TYR A 68 8.63 -6.62 6.80
C TYR A 68 8.98 -7.64 5.72
N SER A 69 9.77 -7.27 4.72
CA SER A 69 10.33 -8.21 3.73
C SER A 69 11.12 -9.33 4.41
N THR A 70 11.88 -9.00 5.45
CA THR A 70 12.62 -9.98 6.25
C THR A 70 11.68 -10.93 7.00
N ILE A 71 10.64 -10.40 7.66
CA ILE A 71 9.64 -11.20 8.38
C ILE A 71 8.88 -12.13 7.43
N ASN A 72 8.50 -11.65 6.25
CA ASN A 72 7.77 -12.45 5.26
C ASN A 72 8.58 -13.63 4.74
N LYS A 73 9.88 -13.42 4.46
CA LYS A 73 10.79 -14.51 4.09
C LYS A 73 10.85 -15.59 5.18
N GLN A 74 10.89 -15.19 6.45
CA GLN A 74 10.86 -16.13 7.59
C GLN A 74 9.52 -16.87 7.68
N ALA A 75 8.40 -16.19 7.37
CA ALA A 75 7.06 -16.78 7.34
C ALA A 75 6.75 -17.57 6.03
N ARG A 76 7.74 -17.74 5.14
CA ARG A 76 7.59 -18.38 3.81
C ARG A 76 6.53 -17.72 2.91
N ARG A 77 6.31 -16.42 3.08
CA ARG A 77 5.58 -15.57 2.11
C ARG A 77 6.59 -15.10 1.07
N LEU A 78 6.44 -15.60 -0.15
CA LEU A 78 7.44 -15.46 -1.21
C LEU A 78 7.17 -14.24 -2.11
N GLU A 79 5.99 -13.64 -1.97
CA GLU A 79 5.52 -12.52 -2.76
C GLU A 79 6.21 -11.21 -2.33
N ASN A 80 6.73 -10.49 -3.31
CA ASN A 80 7.36 -9.19 -3.11
C ASN A 80 6.32 -8.08 -3.02
N VAL A 81 6.74 -6.90 -2.57
CA VAL A 81 5.96 -5.67 -2.71
C VAL A 81 5.79 -5.36 -4.20
N VAL A 82 4.56 -5.09 -4.61
CA VAL A 82 4.19 -4.77 -6.01
C VAL A 82 3.56 -3.39 -6.15
N GLY A 83 3.32 -2.68 -5.04
CA GLY A 83 2.78 -1.33 -5.04
C GLY A 83 2.39 -0.87 -3.63
N TRP A 84 1.77 0.31 -3.58
CA TRP A 84 1.27 0.95 -2.37
C TRP A 84 -0.19 1.36 -2.54
N TYR A 85 -0.90 1.55 -1.43
CA TYR A 85 -2.26 2.07 -1.39
C TYR A 85 -2.38 3.16 -0.34
N HIS A 86 -3.31 4.09 -0.54
CA HIS A 86 -3.68 5.10 0.44
C HIS A 86 -5.18 5.42 0.36
N SER A 87 -5.67 6.27 1.25
CA SER A 87 -7.08 6.67 1.31
C SER A 87 -7.26 8.18 1.18
N HIS A 88 -8.29 8.61 0.44
CA HIS A 88 -8.80 9.99 0.43
C HIS A 88 -10.22 10.04 1.04
N PRO A 89 -10.35 10.22 2.37
CA PRO A 89 -11.64 10.20 3.04
C PRO A 89 -12.48 11.43 2.68
N GLY A 90 -13.48 11.25 1.83
CA GLY A 90 -14.46 12.29 1.48
C GLY A 90 -14.25 12.99 0.13
N TYR A 91 -13.16 12.71 -0.59
CA TYR A 91 -12.78 13.43 -1.83
C TYR A 91 -12.75 12.55 -3.09
N GLY A 92 -13.08 11.27 -2.96
CA GLY A 92 -13.04 10.30 -4.07
C GLY A 92 -11.63 9.77 -4.37
N CYS A 93 -11.52 8.88 -5.35
CA CYS A 93 -10.26 8.21 -5.70
C CYS A 93 -9.58 8.90 -6.89
N TRP A 94 -8.49 9.63 -6.61
CA TRP A 94 -7.66 10.34 -7.59
C TRP A 94 -6.23 10.44 -7.06
N LEU A 95 -5.29 10.90 -7.88
CA LEU A 95 -3.90 11.13 -7.47
C LEU A 95 -3.63 12.63 -7.37
N SER A 96 -3.22 13.08 -6.20
CA SER A 96 -2.71 14.44 -5.98
C SER A 96 -1.35 14.66 -6.66
N GLY A 97 -0.90 15.91 -6.73
CA GLY A 97 0.45 16.21 -7.25
C GLY A 97 1.57 15.52 -6.46
N ILE A 98 1.35 15.31 -5.15
CA ILE A 98 2.24 14.55 -4.28
C ILE A 98 2.19 13.07 -4.66
N ASP A 99 1.01 12.48 -4.79
CA ASP A 99 0.85 11.07 -5.14
C ASP A 99 1.49 10.74 -6.49
N VAL A 100 1.33 11.62 -7.48
CA VAL A 100 1.98 11.48 -8.78
C VAL A 100 3.49 11.51 -8.64
N SER A 101 4.05 12.44 -7.86
CA SER A 101 5.49 12.54 -7.64
C SER A 101 6.05 11.30 -6.92
N THR A 102 5.37 10.83 -5.89
CA THR A 102 5.70 9.58 -5.18
C THR A 102 5.63 8.38 -6.11
N GLN A 103 4.59 8.28 -6.94
CA GLN A 103 4.46 7.21 -7.92
C GLN A 103 5.60 7.23 -8.94
N MET A 104 6.01 8.41 -9.43
CA MET A 104 7.12 8.54 -10.38
C MET A 104 8.47 8.08 -9.82
N LEU A 105 8.70 8.19 -8.51
CA LEU A 105 9.91 7.69 -7.85
C LEU A 105 9.91 6.15 -7.68
N ASN A 106 8.73 5.52 -7.71
CA ASN A 106 8.52 4.12 -7.40
C ASN A 106 8.16 3.26 -8.63
N GLN A 107 8.41 3.76 -9.85
CA GLN A 107 8.35 3.01 -11.11
C GLN A 107 9.73 2.52 -11.54
#